data_AF-A0A6A0A1F9-F1
#
_entry.id   AF-A0A6A0A1F9-F1
#
_cell.length_a   1.000
_cell.length_b   1.000
_cell.length_c   1.000
_cell.angle_alpha   90.00
_cell.angle_beta   90.00
_cell.angle_gamma   90.00
#
_symmetry.space_group_name_H-M   'P 1'
#
loop_
_entity.id
_entity.type
_entity.pdbx_description
1 polymer ?
#
loop_
_entity_poly.entity_id
_entity_poly.type
_entity_poly.pdbx_seq_one_letter_code
_entity_poly.pdbx_strand_id
1 'polypeptide(L)'
;LQAKPVPAPPCKLKPLFWDAVPAPRLKGTFWALENGEAVELPPLDWSALAQQFVQAAPKAKPSNSALGGKDGGAGDAKPKLISLIDGKRAHNVNILMGGKIKIPVSGLRAAVVGLDPRIFSSEEVLTALAQCVPTPEEAGALDAFQRSGRPASELADADRVLYELMCVPGVEARLRCFKHVFAIPDKVTTASQVFQASLQASEQLQRSTGFKAVLRTALAAGNYLNYGTRNGNQLGFRQVQRQL
;
A
#
# COMPACT_ATOMS: atom_id res chain seq x y z
N LEU A 1 -31.73 -12.84 12.92
CA LEU A 1 -30.92 -11.63 13.18
C LEU A 1 -31.74 -10.43 12.75
N GLN A 2 -32.32 -9.70 13.69
CA GLN A 2 -32.99 -8.42 13.41
C GLN A 2 -32.15 -7.32 14.06
N ALA A 3 -31.91 -6.23 13.34
CA ALA A 3 -31.22 -5.08 13.90
C ALA A 3 -32.10 -4.44 14.98
N LYS A 4 -31.49 -4.04 16.11
CA LYS A 4 -32.19 -3.26 17.12
C LYS A 4 -32.57 -1.89 16.52
N PRO A 5 -33.79 -1.39 16.73
CA PRO A 5 -34.19 -0.07 16.25
C PRO A 5 -33.37 1.02 16.95
N VAL A 6 -32.87 1.99 16.18
CA VAL A 6 -32.08 3.15 16.64
C VAL A 6 -32.87 4.41 16.29
N PRO A 7 -32.87 5.46 17.14
CA PRO A 7 -33.54 6.72 16.84
C PRO A 7 -33.01 7.36 15.54
N ALA A 8 -33.92 7.99 14.78
CA ALA A 8 -33.55 8.73 13.59
C ALA A 8 -32.77 10.01 13.96
N PRO A 9 -31.63 10.30 13.32
CA PRO A 9 -30.86 11.50 13.62
C PRO A 9 -31.59 12.77 13.12
N PRO A 10 -31.45 13.90 13.83
CA PRO A 10 -32.13 15.15 13.47
C PRO A 10 -31.55 15.84 12.24
N CYS A 11 -30.36 15.43 11.77
CA CYS A 11 -29.70 15.98 10.59
C CYS A 11 -28.83 14.93 9.89
N LYS A 12 -28.34 15.24 8.69
CA LYS A 12 -27.41 14.35 7.97
C LYS A 12 -26.06 14.32 8.68
N LEU A 13 -25.60 13.11 9.00
CA LEU A 13 -24.31 12.87 9.65
C LEU A 13 -23.27 12.38 8.63
N LYS A 14 -21.99 12.55 8.94
CA LYS A 14 -20.89 11.95 8.19
C LYS A 14 -21.03 10.43 8.24
N PRO A 15 -21.07 9.73 7.09
CA PRO A 15 -21.26 8.29 7.08
C PRO A 15 -20.03 7.57 7.60
N LEU A 16 -20.25 6.45 8.27
CA LEU A 16 -19.21 5.49 8.59
C LEU A 16 -19.08 4.50 7.41
N PHE A 17 -17.89 4.40 6.82
CA PHE A 17 -17.62 3.50 5.69
C PHE A 17 -17.19 2.13 6.19
N TRP A 18 -18.10 1.37 6.79
CA TRP A 18 -17.84 -0.01 7.21
C TRP A 18 -17.84 -0.99 6.02
N ASP A 19 -17.13 -2.10 6.17
CA ASP A 19 -17.27 -3.27 5.30
C ASP A 19 -18.25 -4.25 5.98
N ALA A 20 -19.51 -4.21 5.56
CA ALA A 20 -20.57 -5.01 6.17
C ALA A 20 -20.36 -6.51 5.92
N VAL A 21 -20.56 -7.34 6.97
CA VAL A 21 -20.54 -8.80 6.83
C VAL A 21 -21.83 -9.25 6.14
N PRO A 22 -21.76 -9.95 4.98
CA PRO A 22 -22.95 -10.43 4.28
C PRO A 22 -23.78 -11.37 5.16
N ALA A 23 -25.11 -11.28 5.09
CA ALA A 23 -26.03 -12.06 5.93
C ALA A 23 -25.77 -13.58 5.93
N PRO A 24 -25.44 -14.24 4.79
CA PRO A 24 -25.13 -15.68 4.78
C PRO A 24 -23.87 -16.06 5.56
N ARG A 25 -22.96 -15.10 5.78
CA ARG A 25 -21.69 -15.28 6.50
C ARG A 25 -21.78 -14.94 7.98
N LEU A 26 -22.95 -14.53 8.49
CA LEU A 26 -23.10 -14.14 9.89
C LEU A 26 -23.17 -15.34 10.84
N LYS A 27 -23.68 -16.50 10.39
CA LYS A 27 -23.85 -17.69 11.23
C LYS A 27 -22.51 -18.21 11.76
N GLY A 28 -22.42 -18.48 13.07
CA GLY A 28 -21.18 -18.93 13.73
C GLY A 28 -20.12 -17.84 13.92
N THR A 29 -20.44 -16.57 13.64
CA THR A 29 -19.57 -15.44 13.96
C THR A 29 -19.98 -14.79 15.28
N PHE A 30 -19.10 -13.96 15.85
CA PHE A 30 -19.43 -13.13 17.02
C PHE A 30 -20.72 -12.31 16.86
N TRP A 31 -21.08 -11.93 15.62
CA TRP A 31 -22.29 -11.16 15.31
C TRP A 31 -23.58 -11.99 15.29
N ALA A 32 -23.45 -13.33 15.18
CA ALA A 32 -24.57 -14.23 15.42
C ALA A 32 -24.73 -14.38 16.93
N LEU A 33 -25.56 -13.52 17.51
CA LEU A 33 -26.08 -13.73 18.86
C LEU A 33 -26.90 -15.04 18.85
N GLU A 34 -26.25 -16.15 19.18
CA GLU A 34 -26.92 -17.41 19.44
C GLU A 34 -27.61 -17.29 20.81
N ASN A 35 -28.90 -17.57 20.86
CA ASN A 35 -29.69 -17.72 22.09
C ASN A 35 -30.07 -16.47 22.88
N GLY A 36 -30.47 -15.37 22.23
CA GLY A 36 -31.31 -14.36 22.87
C GLY A 36 -30.69 -13.63 24.07
N GLU A 37 -29.35 -13.71 24.26
CA GLU A 37 -28.61 -12.84 25.18
C GLU A 37 -28.72 -11.41 24.66
N ALA A 38 -29.72 -10.69 25.15
CA ALA A 38 -29.87 -9.28 24.90
C ALA A 38 -28.74 -8.55 25.64
N VAL A 39 -27.59 -8.36 24.98
CA VAL A 39 -26.59 -7.42 25.48
C VAL A 39 -27.23 -6.03 25.44
N GLU A 40 -27.55 -5.50 26.63
CA GLU A 40 -27.99 -4.12 26.77
C GLU A 40 -26.81 -3.23 26.39
N LEU A 41 -27.05 -2.35 25.42
CA LEU A 41 -26.05 -1.35 25.06
C LEU A 41 -26.04 -0.31 26.19
N PRO A 42 -24.85 0.14 26.63
CA PRO A 42 -24.78 1.28 27.56
C PRO A 42 -25.52 2.48 26.95
N PRO A 43 -26.12 3.35 27.78
CA PRO A 43 -26.86 4.50 27.29
C PRO A 43 -25.94 5.39 26.45
N LEU A 44 -26.24 5.49 25.15
CA LEU A 44 -25.51 6.32 24.20
C LEU A 44 -26.28 7.62 23.97
N ASP A 45 -25.59 8.75 24.10
CA ASP A 45 -26.16 10.06 23.80
C ASP A 45 -26.19 10.32 22.29
N TRP A 46 -27.32 10.01 21.67
CA TRP A 46 -27.56 10.23 20.25
C TRP A 46 -27.51 11.71 19.83
N SER A 47 -27.82 12.62 20.75
CA SER A 47 -27.80 14.07 20.48
C SER A 47 -26.37 14.58 20.37
N ALA A 48 -25.52 14.20 21.34
CA ALA A 48 -24.10 14.53 21.31
C ALA A 48 -23.42 13.95 20.05
N LEU A 49 -23.75 12.70 19.69
CA LEU A 49 -23.23 12.07 18.49
C LEU A 49 -23.67 12.82 17.22
N ALA A 50 -24.93 13.25 17.15
CA ALA A 50 -25.42 14.03 16.02
C ALA A 50 -24.68 15.37 15.90
N GLN A 51 -24.44 16.08 17.01
CA GLN A 51 -23.72 17.36 17.02
C GLN A 51 -22.27 17.25 16.55
N GLN A 52 -21.56 16.19 16.95
CA GLN A 52 -20.15 16.02 16.61
C GLN A 52 -19.93 15.56 15.16
N PHE A 53 -20.89 14.83 14.60
CA PHE A 53 -20.76 14.20 13.28
C PHE A 53 -21.65 14.83 12.21
N VAL A 54 -22.18 16.04 12.42
CA VAL A 54 -22.94 16.76 11.39
C VAL A 54 -22.14 16.82 10.08
N GLN A 55 -22.78 16.39 8.99
CA GLN A 55 -22.26 16.62 7.66
C GLN A 55 -22.44 18.10 7.33
N ALA A 56 -21.32 18.81 7.15
CA ALA A 56 -21.38 20.20 6.69
C ALA A 56 -22.21 20.27 5.41
N ALA A 57 -23.16 21.21 5.36
CA ALA A 57 -23.93 21.44 4.16
C ALA A 57 -22.95 21.66 3.00
N PRO A 58 -23.14 21.00 1.85
CA PRO A 58 -22.33 21.31 0.68
C PRO A 58 -22.47 22.81 0.43
N LYS A 59 -21.34 23.55 0.40
CA LYS A 59 -21.34 24.92 -0.14
C LYS A 59 -22.02 24.82 -1.51
N ALA A 60 -23.10 25.57 -1.68
CA ALA A 60 -23.93 25.51 -2.87
C ALA A 60 -23.04 25.54 -4.11
N LYS A 61 -22.95 24.42 -4.82
CA LYS A 61 -22.59 24.45 -6.23
C LYS A 61 -23.78 25.08 -6.93
N PRO A 62 -23.62 26.15 -7.71
CA PRO A 62 -24.73 26.70 -8.47
C PRO A 62 -25.24 25.59 -9.42
N SER A 63 -26.50 25.19 -9.21
CA SER A 63 -27.19 24.24 -10.07
C SER A 63 -27.57 24.93 -11.37
N ASN A 64 -27.03 24.49 -12.49
CA ASN A 64 -27.61 24.79 -13.79
C ASN A 64 -28.33 23.53 -14.30
N SER A 65 -29.65 23.52 -14.15
CA SER A 65 -30.55 22.68 -14.92
C SER A 65 -31.27 23.53 -15.96
N ALA A 66 -31.12 23.10 -17.22
CA ALA A 66 -31.99 23.29 -18.39
C ALA A 66 -32.03 24.66 -19.13
N LEU A 67 -31.55 24.59 -20.39
CA LEU A 67 -32.13 25.11 -21.64
C LEU A 67 -32.58 26.59 -21.70
N GLY A 68 -31.87 27.37 -22.52
CA GLY A 68 -32.37 28.63 -23.07
C GLY A 68 -31.24 29.45 -23.66
N GLY A 69 -31.33 29.76 -24.95
CA GLY A 69 -30.29 30.46 -25.69
C GLY A 69 -30.00 31.89 -25.21
N LYS A 70 -28.85 32.35 -25.70
CA LYS A 70 -28.41 33.73 -25.92
C LYS A 70 -28.08 34.63 -24.73
N ASP A 71 -26.84 35.11 -24.86
CA ASP A 71 -26.33 36.45 -24.61
C ASP A 71 -26.03 36.90 -23.16
N GLY A 72 -24.73 37.13 -22.94
CA GLY A 72 -24.22 38.26 -22.17
C GLY A 72 -23.88 38.01 -20.71
N GLY A 73 -22.60 37.79 -20.41
CA GLY A 73 -22.08 37.88 -19.03
C GLY A 73 -20.67 37.34 -18.87
N ALA A 74 -19.68 38.22 -19.03
CA ALA A 74 -18.28 37.93 -18.76
C ALA A 74 -18.08 37.59 -17.27
N GLY A 75 -17.59 36.38 -17.00
CA GLY A 75 -17.09 35.94 -15.71
C GLY A 75 -16.03 34.88 -15.96
N ASP A 76 -14.81 35.12 -15.47
CA ASP A 76 -13.56 34.39 -15.73
C ASP A 76 -13.72 32.89 -16.02
N ALA A 77 -13.81 32.56 -17.31
CA ALA A 77 -13.69 31.21 -17.78
C ALA A 77 -12.23 30.78 -17.58
N LYS A 78 -11.94 30.02 -16.51
CA LYS A 78 -10.71 29.23 -16.46
C LYS A 78 -10.59 28.50 -17.81
N PRO A 79 -9.44 28.57 -18.49
CA PRO A 79 -9.27 27.93 -19.79
C PRO A 79 -9.67 26.47 -19.66
N LYS A 80 -10.49 25.97 -20.59
CA LYS A 80 -10.87 24.55 -20.65
C LYS A 80 -9.61 23.73 -20.87
N LEU A 81 -9.03 23.20 -19.78
CA LEU A 81 -7.91 22.28 -19.82
C LEU A 81 -8.34 20.95 -20.44
N ILE A 82 -7.40 20.30 -21.12
CA ILE A 82 -7.60 19.04 -21.82
C ILE A 82 -7.29 17.89 -20.89
N SER A 83 -8.25 16.99 -20.76
CA SER A 83 -8.10 15.71 -20.07
C SER A 83 -8.08 14.61 -21.11
N LEU A 84 -7.01 13.82 -21.16
CA LEU A 84 -6.84 12.67 -22.06
C LEU A 84 -7.00 11.36 -21.31
N ILE A 85 -6.65 11.34 -20.02
CA ILE A 85 -6.85 10.19 -19.13
C ILE A 85 -8.23 10.23 -18.46
N ASP A 86 -8.69 9.07 -17.99
CA ASP A 86 -9.98 8.96 -17.32
C ASP A 86 -10.00 9.66 -15.94
N GLY A 87 -11.18 10.07 -15.50
CA GLY A 87 -11.34 10.87 -14.28
C GLY A 87 -10.86 10.16 -13.00
N LYS A 88 -10.96 8.83 -12.91
CA LYS A 88 -10.50 8.07 -11.75
C LYS A 88 -8.97 8.02 -11.74
N ARG A 89 -8.35 7.78 -12.89
CA ARG A 89 -6.91 7.85 -13.07
C ARG A 89 -6.36 9.24 -12.73
N ALA A 90 -6.96 10.29 -13.28
CA ALA A 90 -6.59 11.67 -12.99
C ALA A 90 -6.68 12.00 -11.49
N HIS A 91 -7.77 11.57 -10.84
CA HIS A 91 -7.92 11.75 -9.40
C HIS A 91 -6.81 11.06 -8.60
N ASN A 92 -6.49 9.80 -8.92
CA ASN A 92 -5.44 9.05 -8.22
C ASN A 92 -4.06 9.71 -8.39
N VAL A 93 -3.71 10.17 -9.60
CA VAL A 93 -2.47 10.89 -9.87
C VAL A 93 -2.39 12.17 -9.04
N ASN A 94 -3.48 12.94 -8.99
CA ASN A 94 -3.54 14.17 -8.19
C ASN A 94 -3.39 13.89 -6.68
N ILE A 95 -3.93 12.78 -6.17
CA ILE A 95 -3.74 12.37 -4.78
C ILE A 95 -2.27 12.02 -4.50
N LEU A 96 -1.63 11.28 -5.41
CA LEU A 96 -0.21 10.93 -5.27
C LEU A 96 0.68 12.17 -5.29
N MET A 97 0.41 13.12 -6.20
CA MET A 97 1.11 14.41 -6.29
C MET A 97 0.86 15.33 -5.10
N GLY A 98 -0.39 15.45 -4.62
CA GLY A 98 -0.72 16.31 -3.49
C GLY A 98 -0.24 15.77 -2.14
N GLY A 99 -0.13 14.44 -2.01
CA GLY A 99 0.24 13.79 -0.76
C GLY A 99 1.71 13.38 -0.68
N LYS A 100 2.11 12.43 -1.53
CA LYS A 100 3.40 11.73 -1.44
C LYS A 100 4.51 12.43 -2.23
N ILE A 101 4.19 12.93 -3.43
CA ILE A 101 5.19 13.46 -4.37
C ILE A 101 5.19 14.98 -4.27
N LYS A 102 5.99 15.53 -3.35
CA LYS A 102 6.09 16.99 -3.15
C LYS A 102 7.01 17.68 -4.15
N ILE A 103 6.93 17.28 -5.42
CA ILE A 103 7.76 17.81 -6.52
C ILE A 103 6.84 18.61 -7.46
N PRO A 104 7.16 19.88 -7.75
CA PRO A 104 6.42 20.65 -8.76
C PRO A 104 6.48 19.97 -10.13
N VAL A 105 5.35 19.97 -10.85
CA VAL A 105 5.25 19.31 -12.18
C VAL A 105 6.31 19.83 -13.16
N SER A 106 6.60 21.13 -13.14
CA SER A 106 7.64 21.77 -13.97
C SER A 106 9.06 21.25 -13.72
N GLY A 107 9.35 20.76 -12.51
CA GLY A 107 10.64 20.19 -12.13
C GLY A 107 10.68 18.67 -12.18
N LEU A 108 9.54 18.01 -12.43
CA LEU A 108 9.41 16.57 -12.31
C LEU A 108 10.35 15.81 -13.26
N ARG A 109 10.34 16.20 -14.53
CA ARG A 109 11.20 15.60 -15.55
C ARG A 109 12.68 15.72 -15.19
N ALA A 110 13.12 16.92 -14.82
CA ALA A 110 14.51 17.17 -14.44
C ALA A 110 14.92 16.37 -13.20
N ALA A 111 14.04 16.29 -12.19
CA ALA A 111 14.27 15.49 -10.99
C ALA A 111 14.46 14.01 -11.33
N VAL A 112 13.56 13.42 -12.13
CA VAL A 112 13.67 12.01 -12.53
C VAL A 112 14.87 11.75 -13.42
N VAL A 113 15.26 12.69 -14.28
CA VAL A 113 16.47 12.57 -15.11
C VAL A 113 17.74 12.64 -14.26
N GLY A 114 17.79 13.56 -13.29
CA GLY A 114 18.93 13.74 -12.41
C GLY A 114 19.08 12.63 -11.36
N LEU A 115 18.00 11.87 -11.07
CA LEU A 115 17.96 10.87 -10.00
C LEU A 115 18.57 11.40 -8.70
N ASP A 116 18.23 12.63 -8.34
CA ASP A 116 18.81 13.31 -7.17
C ASP A 116 18.18 12.78 -5.88
N PRO A 117 18.96 12.10 -5.00
CA PRO A 117 18.44 11.53 -3.75
C PRO A 117 17.98 12.60 -2.75
N ARG A 118 18.32 13.87 -2.95
CA ARG A 118 17.83 14.97 -2.10
C ARG A 118 16.38 15.34 -2.43
N ILE A 119 15.96 15.11 -3.68
CA ILE A 119 14.60 15.40 -4.14
C ILE A 119 13.67 14.22 -3.83
N PHE A 120 14.18 13.00 -3.99
CA PHE A 120 13.44 11.78 -3.66
C PHE A 120 13.75 11.33 -2.24
N SER A 121 12.84 11.65 -1.32
CA SER A 121 13.07 11.46 0.11
C SER A 121 13.03 9.98 0.55
N SER A 122 12.40 9.10 -0.22
CA SER A 122 12.23 7.69 0.18
C SER A 122 11.82 6.76 -0.97
N GLU A 123 11.89 5.44 -0.71
CA GLU A 123 11.41 4.39 -1.61
C GLU A 123 9.90 4.55 -1.94
N GLU A 124 9.10 5.02 -0.99
CA GLU A 124 7.66 5.23 -1.15
C GLU A 124 7.35 6.33 -2.17
N VAL A 125 8.16 7.40 -2.21
CA VAL A 125 8.01 8.48 -3.20
C VAL A 125 8.26 7.93 -4.61
N LEU A 126 9.31 7.12 -4.79
CA LEU A 126 9.62 6.48 -6.07
C LEU A 126 8.55 5.47 -6.49
N THR A 127 8.01 4.73 -5.52
CA THR A 127 6.90 3.79 -5.77
C THR A 127 5.62 4.54 -6.16
N ALA A 128 5.31 5.65 -5.50
CA ALA A 128 4.20 6.53 -5.88
C ALA A 128 4.40 7.12 -7.27
N LEU A 129 5.62 7.58 -7.59
CA LEU A 129 5.90 8.16 -8.89
C LEU A 129 5.83 7.13 -10.03
N ALA A 130 6.25 5.89 -9.77
CA ALA A 130 6.09 4.79 -10.71
C ALA A 130 4.61 4.51 -11.05
N GLN A 131 3.68 4.75 -10.12
CA GLN A 131 2.24 4.63 -10.40
C GLN A 131 1.71 5.75 -11.29
N CYS A 132 2.42 6.87 -11.41
CA CYS A 132 2.09 7.97 -12.30
C CYS A 132 2.70 7.82 -13.71
N VAL A 133 3.52 6.79 -13.96
CA VAL A 133 4.00 6.50 -15.32
C VAL A 133 2.80 6.11 -16.19
N PRO A 134 2.65 6.70 -17.39
CA PRO A 134 1.52 6.40 -18.26
C PRO A 134 1.57 4.95 -18.78
N THR A 135 0.40 4.33 -18.93
CA THR A 135 0.30 3.06 -19.67
C THR A 135 0.61 3.25 -21.16
N PRO A 136 0.86 2.18 -21.94
CA PRO A 136 1.10 2.30 -23.38
C PRO A 136 -0.04 3.03 -24.12
N GLU A 137 -1.29 2.82 -23.72
CA GLU A 137 -2.47 3.47 -24.29
C GLU A 137 -2.50 4.96 -23.94
N GLU A 138 -2.28 5.31 -22.67
CA GLU A 138 -2.20 6.69 -22.18
C GLU A 138 -1.04 7.44 -22.88
N ALA A 139 0.11 6.79 -23.01
CA ALA A 139 1.27 7.31 -23.70
C ALA A 139 0.97 7.57 -25.19
N GLY A 140 0.22 6.69 -25.85
CA GLY A 140 -0.21 6.90 -27.24
C GLY A 140 -1.09 8.15 -27.42
N ALA A 141 -2.02 8.38 -26.49
CA ALA A 141 -2.85 9.58 -26.49
C ALA A 141 -2.03 10.87 -26.22
N LEU A 142 -1.11 10.81 -25.26
CA LEU A 142 -0.22 11.92 -24.92
C LEU A 142 0.78 12.24 -26.05
N ASP A 143 1.28 11.22 -26.75
CA ASP A 143 2.15 11.38 -27.92
C ASP A 143 1.38 12.00 -29.10
N ALA A 144 0.12 11.60 -29.31
CA ALA A 144 -0.74 12.26 -30.31
C ALA A 144 -0.98 13.74 -29.97
N PHE A 145 -1.19 14.06 -28.68
CA PHE A 145 -1.27 15.44 -28.23
C PHE A 145 0.06 16.19 -28.44
N GLN A 146 1.20 15.58 -28.12
CA GLN A 146 2.52 16.16 -28.34
C GLN A 146 2.74 16.52 -29.82
N ARG A 147 2.39 15.58 -30.72
CA ARG A 147 2.49 15.76 -32.17
C ARG A 147 1.56 16.85 -32.72
N SER A 148 0.49 17.19 -32.01
CA SER A 148 -0.38 18.32 -32.40
C SER A 148 0.27 19.70 -32.23
N GLY A 149 1.43 19.79 -31.58
CA GLY A 149 2.16 21.04 -31.37
C GLY A 149 1.58 21.94 -30.29
N ARG A 150 0.56 21.46 -29.57
CA ARG A 150 -0.10 22.21 -28.50
C ARG A 150 0.78 22.25 -27.24
N PRO A 151 0.78 23.37 -26.51
CA PRO A 151 1.58 23.49 -25.30
C PRO A 151 1.03 22.61 -24.17
N ALA A 152 1.93 21.98 -23.41
CA ALA A 152 1.56 21.15 -22.25
C ALA A 152 0.84 21.92 -21.13
N SER A 153 0.85 23.26 -21.16
CA SER A 153 0.04 24.10 -20.25
C SER A 153 -1.46 24.00 -20.50
N GLU A 154 -1.89 23.48 -21.65
CA GLU A 154 -3.30 23.23 -21.95
C GLU A 154 -3.81 21.89 -21.42
N LEU A 155 -2.92 21.01 -20.94
CA LEU A 155 -3.30 19.75 -20.29
C LEU A 155 -3.77 20.00 -18.86
N ALA A 156 -4.71 19.19 -18.38
CA ALA A 156 -5.06 19.13 -16.98
C ALA A 156 -3.87 18.65 -16.14
N ASP A 157 -3.87 18.98 -14.84
CA ASP A 157 -2.69 18.77 -13.97
C ASP A 157 -2.19 17.31 -13.98
N ALA A 158 -3.11 16.34 -13.93
CA ALA A 158 -2.77 14.93 -13.95
C ALA A 158 -2.18 14.48 -15.30
N ASP A 159 -2.79 14.90 -16.41
CA ASP A 159 -2.27 14.62 -17.75
C ASP A 159 -0.88 15.23 -17.95
N ARG A 160 -0.65 16.43 -17.40
CA ARG A 160 0.67 17.08 -17.45
C ARG A 160 1.73 16.29 -16.67
N VAL A 161 1.39 15.69 -15.54
CA VAL A 161 2.30 14.82 -14.79
C VAL A 161 2.71 13.61 -15.63
N LEU A 162 1.73 12.92 -16.24
CA LEU A 162 1.99 11.78 -17.10
C LEU A 162 2.81 12.18 -18.33
N TYR A 163 2.51 13.33 -18.93
CA TYR A 163 3.24 13.89 -20.06
C TYR A 163 4.72 14.14 -19.74
N GLU A 164 5.02 14.77 -18.59
CA GLU A 164 6.40 15.02 -18.16
C GLU A 164 7.17 13.71 -17.93
N LEU A 165 6.50 12.68 -17.39
CA LEU A 165 7.10 11.36 -17.17
C LEU A 165 7.30 10.58 -18.48
N MET A 166 6.37 10.66 -19.43
CA MET A 166 6.50 10.08 -20.78
C MET A 166 7.74 10.63 -21.50
N CYS A 167 8.03 11.92 -21.30
CA CYS A 167 9.18 12.59 -21.91
C CYS A 167 10.54 12.21 -21.27
N VAL A 168 10.56 11.35 -20.25
CA VAL A 168 11.79 10.84 -19.64
C VAL A 168 12.20 9.52 -20.32
N PRO A 169 13.37 9.47 -20.99
CA PRO A 169 13.85 8.25 -21.61
C PRO A 169 14.03 7.12 -20.59
N GLY A 170 13.36 5.98 -20.80
CA GLY A 170 13.46 4.81 -19.93
C GLY A 170 12.98 5.07 -18.50
N VAL A 171 11.94 5.90 -18.32
CA VAL A 171 11.41 6.32 -17.01
C VAL A 171 11.21 5.16 -16.03
N GLU A 172 10.60 4.05 -16.48
CA GLU A 172 10.36 2.89 -15.63
C GLU A 172 11.65 2.25 -15.12
N ALA A 173 12.64 2.08 -16.01
CA ALA A 173 13.93 1.50 -15.64
C ALA A 173 14.68 2.40 -14.67
N ARG A 174 14.66 3.72 -14.89
CA ARG A 174 15.28 4.71 -13.99
C ARG A 174 14.67 4.67 -12.60
N LEU A 175 13.34 4.74 -12.50
CA LEU A 175 12.64 4.68 -11.22
C LEU A 175 12.89 3.34 -10.50
N ARG A 176 12.91 2.22 -11.24
CA ARG A 176 13.21 0.89 -10.69
C ARG A 176 14.63 0.80 -10.15
N CYS A 177 15.62 1.22 -10.92
CA CYS A 177 17.02 1.22 -10.49
C CYS A 177 17.22 2.11 -9.26
N PHE A 178 16.62 3.29 -9.26
CA PHE A 178 16.79 4.24 -8.17
C PHE A 178 16.08 3.78 -6.89
N LYS A 179 14.92 3.12 -7.02
CA LYS A 179 14.25 2.44 -5.90
C LYS A 179 15.18 1.45 -5.20
N HIS A 180 15.99 0.72 -5.95
CA HIS A 180 16.97 -0.21 -5.38
C HIS A 180 18.09 0.48 -4.61
N VAL A 181 18.49 1.70 -4.99
CA VAL A 181 19.51 2.47 -4.25
C VAL A 181 19.06 2.70 -2.79
N PHE A 182 17.77 2.95 -2.56
CA PHE A 182 17.22 3.09 -1.20
C PHE A 182 17.09 1.75 -0.47
N ALA A 183 16.72 0.67 -1.19
CA ALA A 183 16.43 -0.62 -0.57
C ALA A 183 17.67 -1.49 -0.30
N ILE A 184 18.76 -1.31 -1.05
CA ILE A 184 19.96 -2.18 -0.96
C ILE A 184 20.64 -2.12 0.41
N PRO A 185 20.86 -0.94 1.04
CA PRO A 185 21.55 -0.87 2.34
C PRO A 185 20.87 -1.71 3.42
N ASP A 186 19.54 -1.63 3.53
CA ASP A 186 18.76 -2.39 4.52
C ASP A 186 18.79 -3.89 4.23
N LYS A 187 18.69 -4.27 2.93
CA LYS A 187 18.79 -5.67 2.51
C LYS A 187 20.15 -6.27 2.83
N VAL A 188 21.23 -5.55 2.53
CA VAL A 188 22.61 -5.98 2.83
C VAL A 188 22.82 -6.11 4.33
N THR A 189 22.31 -5.14 5.11
CA THR A 189 22.41 -5.16 6.57
C THR A 189 21.69 -6.38 7.15
N THR A 190 20.45 -6.62 6.73
CA THR A 190 19.64 -7.76 7.18
C THR A 190 20.30 -9.08 6.80
N ALA A 191 20.74 -9.23 5.55
CA ALA A 191 21.41 -10.44 5.09
C ALA A 191 22.71 -10.71 5.87
N SER A 192 23.49 -9.65 6.13
CA SER A 192 24.72 -9.75 6.91
C SER A 192 24.46 -10.18 8.35
N GLN A 193 23.43 -9.64 9.00
CA GLN A 193 23.04 -10.02 10.36
C GLN A 193 22.63 -11.50 10.43
N VAL A 194 21.80 -11.97 9.50
CA VAL A 194 21.38 -13.37 9.44
C VAL A 194 22.58 -14.29 9.22
N PHE A 195 23.45 -13.95 8.28
CA PHE A 195 24.66 -14.72 7.99
C PHE A 195 25.59 -14.81 9.21
N GLN A 196 25.85 -13.69 9.87
CA GLN A 196 26.70 -13.65 11.06
C GLN A 196 26.10 -14.47 12.21
N ALA A 197 24.78 -14.38 12.43
CA ALA A 197 24.11 -15.19 13.45
C ALA A 197 24.22 -16.69 13.14
N SER A 198 24.02 -17.11 11.89
CA SER A 198 24.19 -18.50 11.48
C SER A 198 25.62 -19.00 11.63
N LEU A 199 26.62 -18.17 11.29
CA LEU A 199 28.03 -18.50 11.45
C LEU A 199 28.37 -18.69 12.93
N GLN A 200 28.00 -17.71 13.77
CA GLN A 200 28.23 -17.77 15.22
C GLN A 200 27.55 -18.98 15.87
N ALA A 201 26.29 -19.27 15.52
CA ALA A 201 25.59 -20.45 16.03
C ALA A 201 26.31 -21.75 15.64
N SER A 202 26.78 -21.85 14.39
CA SER A 202 27.52 -23.00 13.89
C SER A 202 28.84 -23.19 14.64
N GLU A 203 29.60 -22.11 14.84
CA GLU A 203 30.86 -22.14 15.59
C GLU A 203 30.64 -22.50 17.06
N GLN A 204 29.61 -21.94 17.70
CA GLN A 204 29.27 -22.25 19.09
C GLN A 204 28.92 -23.74 19.27
N LEU A 205 28.11 -24.31 18.37
CA LEU A 205 27.79 -25.74 18.39
C LEU A 205 29.04 -26.61 18.16
N GLN A 206 29.89 -26.24 17.20
CA GLN A 206 31.13 -26.96 16.91
C GLN A 206 32.13 -26.89 18.07
N ARG A 207 32.17 -25.79 18.83
CA ARG A 207 33.12 -25.61 19.93
C ARG A 207 32.56 -26.06 21.28
N SER A 208 31.24 -26.20 21.43
CA SER A 208 30.60 -26.58 22.69
C SER A 208 31.00 -27.98 23.14
N THR A 209 31.76 -28.03 24.23
CA THR A 209 32.14 -29.28 24.89
C THR A 209 30.94 -29.96 25.54
N GLY A 210 30.02 -29.19 26.13
CA GLY A 210 28.78 -29.69 26.71
C GLY A 210 27.88 -30.36 25.67
N PHE A 211 27.69 -29.74 24.51
CA PHE A 211 26.92 -30.34 23.42
C PHE A 211 27.54 -31.65 22.94
N LYS A 212 28.88 -31.67 22.72
CA LYS A 212 29.61 -32.89 22.38
C LYS A 212 29.46 -33.98 23.44
N ALA A 213 29.50 -33.61 24.73
CA ALA A 213 29.35 -34.55 25.83
C ALA A 213 27.95 -35.19 25.82
N VAL A 214 26.88 -34.40 25.65
CA VAL A 214 25.51 -34.91 25.54
C VAL A 214 25.38 -35.90 24.38
N LEU A 215 25.89 -35.56 23.19
CA LEU A 215 25.83 -36.46 22.04
C LEU A 215 26.62 -37.76 22.26
N ARG A 216 27.79 -37.68 22.89
CA ARG A 216 28.59 -38.87 23.22
C ARG A 216 27.92 -39.76 24.27
N THR A 217 27.33 -39.16 25.29
CA THR A 217 26.57 -39.91 26.32
C THR A 217 25.36 -40.58 25.70
N ALA A 218 24.61 -39.88 24.84
CA ALA A 218 23.49 -40.47 24.11
C ALA A 218 23.92 -41.64 23.21
N LEU A 219 25.06 -41.51 22.50
CA LEU A 219 25.62 -42.58 21.70
C LEU A 219 26.02 -43.80 22.56
N ALA A 220 26.69 -43.57 23.69
CA ALA A 220 27.10 -44.64 24.60
C ALA A 220 25.89 -45.38 25.19
N ALA A 221 24.88 -44.64 25.65
CA ALA A 221 23.63 -45.21 26.15
C ALA A 221 22.91 -46.01 25.05
N GLY A 222 22.80 -45.45 23.84
CA GLY A 222 22.21 -46.15 22.70
C GLY A 222 22.94 -47.46 22.34
N ASN A 223 24.27 -47.45 22.35
CA ASN A 223 25.07 -48.65 22.10
C ASN A 223 24.92 -49.71 23.21
N TYR A 224 24.87 -49.28 24.48
CA TYR A 224 24.62 -50.18 25.60
C TYR A 224 23.24 -50.83 25.52
N LEU A 225 22.20 -50.03 25.27
CA LEU A 225 20.82 -50.52 25.15
C LEU A 225 20.64 -51.47 23.96
N ASN A 226 21.37 -51.25 22.86
CA ASN A 226 21.27 -52.07 21.64
C ASN A 226 22.36 -53.15 21.55
N TYR A 227 23.01 -53.51 22.66
CA TYR A 227 24.10 -54.49 22.66
C TYR A 227 23.66 -55.84 22.08
N GLY A 228 24.49 -56.41 21.19
CA GLY A 228 24.20 -57.69 20.52
C GLY A 228 23.15 -57.61 19.40
N THR A 229 22.57 -56.45 19.12
CA THR A 229 21.60 -56.26 18.02
C THR A 229 22.24 -55.62 16.80
N ARG A 230 21.55 -55.66 15.65
CA ARG A 230 21.95 -54.94 14.44
C ARG A 230 22.10 -53.42 14.64
N ASN A 231 21.45 -52.86 15.65
CA ASN A 231 21.46 -51.42 15.95
C ASN A 231 22.49 -51.03 17.02
N GLY A 232 23.29 -51.97 17.54
CA GLY A 232 24.40 -51.67 18.46
C GLY A 232 25.68 -51.23 17.73
N ASN A 233 26.73 -50.91 18.50
CA ASN A 233 28.07 -50.55 18.01
C ASN A 233 28.12 -49.45 16.92
N GLN A 234 27.23 -48.46 17.02
CA GLN A 234 27.21 -47.31 16.12
C GLN A 234 28.30 -46.30 16.48
N LEU A 235 28.84 -45.61 15.48
CA LEU A 235 29.86 -44.55 15.64
C LEU A 235 29.27 -43.13 15.69
N GLY A 236 27.98 -43.00 15.42
CA GLY A 236 27.24 -41.74 15.42
C GLY A 236 25.78 -41.96 15.06
N PHE A 237 24.98 -40.91 15.17
CA PHE A 237 23.55 -40.96 14.83
C PHE A 237 23.12 -39.64 14.18
N ARG A 238 22.07 -39.71 13.35
CA ARG A 238 21.50 -38.53 12.69
C ARG A 238 20.72 -37.71 13.73
N GLN A 239 20.97 -36.41 13.79
CA GLN A 239 20.10 -35.48 14.52
C GLN A 239 18.81 -35.31 13.72
N VAL A 240 17.65 -35.52 14.36
CA VAL A 240 16.35 -35.60 13.69
C VAL A 240 16.11 -34.33 12.86
N GLN A 241 16.03 -34.50 11.54
CA GLN A 241 15.56 -33.47 10.63
C GLN A 241 14.03 -33.56 10.63
N ARG A 242 13.33 -32.69 11.39
CA ARG A 242 11.92 -32.45 11.08
C ARG A 242 11.91 -31.71 9.76
N GLN A 243 11.25 -32.28 8.76
CA GLN A 243 10.93 -31.52 7.55
C GLN A 243 10.02 -30.37 7.99
N LEU A 244 10.52 -29.15 7.79
CA LEU A 244 9.73 -27.91 7.81
C LEU A 244 9.21 -27.68 6.41
#